data_AF-A0A2V6CT47-F1
#
_entry.id   AF-A0A2V6CT47-F1
#
_cell.length_a   1.000
_cell.length_b   1.000
_cell.length_c   1.000
_cell.angle_alpha   90.00
_cell.angle_beta   90.00
_cell.angle_gamma   90.00
#
_symmetry.space_group_name_H-M   'P 1'
#
loop_
_entity.id
_entity.type
_entity.pdbx_description
1 polymer ?
#
loop_
_entity_poly.entity_id
_entity_poly.type
_entity_poly.pdbx_seq_one_letter_code
_entity_poly.pdbx_strand_id
1 'polypeptide(L)'
;DRVNWISVAGINDPGRRSASTATMPREVTVKIRYNHPGTWATLVPIENQRARIRLHDPQKAVTPGQAAVLYDDDVVLGGGWICRQAELVAA
;
A
#
# COMPACT_ATOMS: atom_id res chain seq x y z
N ASP A 1 -3.47 -11.25 17.49
CA ASP A 1 -3.12 -9.83 17.73
C ASP A 1 -2.20 -9.09 16.76
N ARG A 2 -1.68 -9.65 15.65
CA ARG A 2 -0.80 -8.86 14.77
C ARG A 2 -1.04 -9.14 13.29
N VAL A 3 -1.99 -8.44 12.70
CA VAL A 3 -2.23 -8.49 11.25
C VAL A 3 -1.68 -7.21 10.63
N ASN A 4 -0.55 -7.33 9.93
CA ASN A 4 -0.03 -6.29 9.05
C ASN A 4 -0.69 -6.47 7.68
N TRP A 5 -1.85 -5.86 7.49
CA TRP A 5 -2.46 -5.74 6.18
C TRP A 5 -2.84 -4.30 5.92
N ILE A 6 -2.28 -3.72 4.87
CA ILE A 6 -2.73 -2.45 4.29
C ILE A 6 -3.15 -2.77 2.86
N SER A 7 -4.42 -2.52 2.52
CA SER A 7 -4.86 -2.39 1.14
C SER A 7 -4.63 -0.94 0.71
N VAL A 8 -3.93 -0.68 -0.38
CA VAL A 8 -3.77 0.68 -0.95
C VAL A 8 -4.68 0.80 -2.16
N ALA A 9 -5.75 1.59 -2.08
CA ALA A 9 -6.64 1.87 -3.21
C ALA A 9 -6.18 3.12 -3.99
N GLY A 10 -6.00 2.99 -5.30
CA GLY A 10 -5.89 4.13 -6.23
C GLY A 10 -4.47 4.55 -6.62
N ILE A 11 -3.81 3.76 -7.48
CA ILE A 11 -2.86 4.29 -8.45
C ILE A 11 -3.71 5.01 -9.52
N ASN A 12 -4.15 6.24 -9.24
CA ASN A 12 -5.07 6.96 -10.14
C ASN A 12 -4.36 7.35 -11.45
N ASP A 13 -4.92 6.92 -12.59
CA ASP A 13 -4.51 7.25 -13.97
C ASP A 13 -5.44 8.33 -14.54
N PRO A 14 -4.98 9.21 -15.47
CA PRO A 14 -5.90 9.70 -16.49
C PRO A 14 -5.37 9.58 -17.93
N GLY A 15 -4.27 8.88 -18.20
CA GLY A 15 -3.66 8.93 -19.53
C GLY A 15 -2.61 7.86 -19.81
N ARG A 16 -3.04 6.60 -19.93
CA ARG A 16 -2.45 5.57 -20.80
C ARG A 16 -0.91 5.51 -20.78
N ARG A 17 -0.36 4.62 -19.95
CA ARG A 17 0.49 3.47 -20.37
C ARG A 17 0.71 2.52 -19.19
N SER A 18 -0.03 1.41 -19.21
CA SER A 18 0.29 0.11 -18.61
C SER A 18 1.05 0.10 -17.28
N ALA A 19 0.32 0.06 -16.17
CA ALA A 19 0.69 -0.87 -15.10
C ALA A 19 -0.01 -2.21 -15.41
N SER A 20 0.41 -2.86 -16.49
CA SER A 20 0.07 -4.26 -16.73
C SER A 20 0.68 -5.07 -15.58
N THR A 21 -0.16 -5.43 -14.62
CA THR A 21 -0.04 -6.58 -13.72
C THR A 21 1.41 -7.00 -13.43
N ALA A 22 2.16 -6.16 -12.70
CA ALA A 22 3.33 -6.66 -12.00
C ALA A 22 2.81 -7.51 -10.82
N THR A 23 2.47 -8.77 -11.07
CA THR A 23 2.02 -9.75 -10.04
C THR A 23 3.12 -10.03 -9.02
N MET A 24 4.35 -9.58 -9.28
CA MET A 24 5.50 -9.89 -8.44
C MET A 24 5.55 -9.00 -7.21
N PRO A 25 5.80 -9.59 -6.03
CA PRO A 25 6.12 -8.83 -4.83
C PRO A 25 7.30 -7.89 -5.07
N ARG A 26 7.23 -6.67 -4.52
CA ARG A 26 8.30 -5.68 -4.58
C ARG A 26 8.63 -5.17 -3.17
N GLU A 27 9.92 -5.00 -2.90
CA GLU A 27 10.37 -4.33 -1.69
C GLU A 27 10.25 -2.82 -1.85
N VAL A 28 9.65 -2.17 -0.84
CA VAL A 28 9.35 -0.74 -0.85
C VAL A 28 9.52 -0.15 0.54
N THR A 29 9.68 1.16 0.60
CA THR A 29 9.50 1.92 1.83
C THR A 29 8.07 2.45 1.89
N VAL A 30 7.35 2.20 2.97
CA VAL A 30 5.99 2.72 3.18
C VAL A 30 5.93 3.71 4.34
N LYS A 31 5.28 4.86 4.10
CA LYS A 31 4.92 5.83 5.14
C LYS A 31 3.43 5.67 5.42
N ILE A 32 3.08 5.23 6.62
CA ILE A 32 1.69 4.93 7.04
C ILE A 32 0.98 6.11 7.71
N ARG A 33 1.68 7.26 7.86
CA ARG A 33 1.18 8.56 8.33
C ARG A 33 2.22 9.64 8.00
N TYR A 34 1.82 10.92 8.02
CA TYR A 34 2.67 12.06 7.64
C TYR A 34 4.03 12.08 8.37
N ASN A 35 4.02 11.96 9.71
CA ASN A 35 5.24 11.98 10.53
C ASN A 35 5.93 10.61 10.66
N HIS A 36 5.55 9.61 9.85
CA HIS A 36 6.23 8.31 9.87
C HIS A 36 7.55 8.42 9.09
N PRO A 37 8.68 7.92 9.61
CA PRO A 37 9.97 8.00 8.91
C PRO A 37 10.02 7.12 7.64
N GLY A 38 9.05 6.23 7.44
CA GLY A 38 9.13 5.15 6.47
C GLY A 38 9.52 3.84 7.15
N THR A 39 9.00 2.73 6.66
CA THR A 39 9.42 1.38 7.08
C THR A 39 9.51 0.49 5.87
N TRP A 40 10.41 -0.48 5.93
CA TRP A 40 10.51 -1.53 4.93
C TRP A 40 9.26 -2.41 4.93
N ALA A 41 8.80 -2.71 3.71
CA ALA A 41 7.64 -3.54 3.49
C ALA A 41 7.68 -4.21 2.12
N THR A 42 7.02 -5.36 2.05
CA THR A 42 6.74 -6.03 0.79
C THR A 42 5.37 -5.59 0.26
N LEU A 43 5.36 -4.98 -0.91
CA LEU A 43 4.18 -4.66 -1.71
C LEU A 43 3.80 -5.87 -2.57
N VAL A 44 2.57 -6.34 -2.44
CA VAL A 44 1.99 -7.39 -3.30
C VAL A 44 0.75 -6.82 -3.97
N PRO A 45 0.82 -6.47 -5.27
CA PRO A 45 -0.35 -6.01 -6.01
C PRO A 45 -1.44 -7.08 -6.04
N ILE A 46 -2.69 -6.66 -5.90
CA ILE A 46 -3.87 -7.53 -6.01
C ILE A 46 -4.88 -6.88 -6.98
N GLU A 47 -5.96 -7.59 -7.26
CA GLU A 47 -7.00 -7.11 -8.18
C GLU A 47 -7.73 -5.86 -7.66
N ASN A 48 -8.51 -5.22 -8.53
CA ASN A 48 -9.36 -4.07 -8.20
C ASN A 48 -8.60 -2.84 -7.70
N GLN A 49 -7.44 -2.54 -8.31
CA GLN A 49 -6.59 -1.39 -7.96
C GLN A 49 -6.20 -1.35 -6.47
N ARG A 50 -6.02 -2.53 -5.89
CA ARG A 50 -5.61 -2.71 -4.49
C ARG A 50 -4.23 -3.35 -4.44
N ALA A 51 -3.58 -3.23 -3.28
CA ALA A 51 -2.28 -3.82 -3.03
C ALA A 51 -2.18 -4.21 -1.56
N ARG A 52 -1.70 -5.42 -1.25
CA ARG A 52 -1.34 -5.82 0.11
C ARG A 52 0.04 -5.28 0.43
N ILE A 53 0.18 -4.54 1.54
CA ILE A 53 1.48 -4.21 2.11
C ILE A 53 1.72 -5.07 3.35
N ARG A 54 2.83 -5.81 3.36
CA ARG A 54 3.34 -6.53 4.52
C ARG A 54 4.55 -5.79 5.08
N LEU A 55 4.35 -5.12 6.20
CA LEU A 55 5.44 -4.47 6.94
C LEU A 55 6.38 -5.55 7.50
N HIS A 56 7.67 -5.36 7.31
CA HIS A 56 8.69 -6.27 7.84
C HIS A 56 8.72 -6.21 9.36
N ASP A 57 8.70 -4.99 9.89
CA ASP A 57 8.61 -4.71 11.31
C ASP A 57 7.20 -4.30 11.73
N PRO A 58 6.68 -4.78 12.87
CA PRO A 58 5.40 -4.33 13.41
C PRO A 58 5.37 -2.82 13.64
N GLN A 59 4.40 -2.14 13.04
CA GLN A 59 4.17 -0.71 13.25
C GLN A 59 2.93 -0.47 14.10
N LYS A 60 3.04 0.42 15.09
CA LYS A 60 1.89 0.89 15.86
C LYS A 60 1.07 1.88 15.06
N ALA A 61 -0.22 1.95 15.38
CA ALA A 61 -1.17 2.95 14.85
C ALA A 61 -1.32 2.93 13.32
N VAL A 62 -1.43 1.72 12.73
CA VAL A 62 -1.96 1.56 11.37
C VAL A 62 -3.47 1.72 11.44
N THR A 63 -3.98 2.88 11.00
CA THR A 63 -5.39 3.26 11.17
C THR A 63 -6.09 3.28 9.83
N PRO A 64 -7.21 2.55 9.65
CA PRO A 64 -8.02 2.65 8.46
C PRO A 64 -8.48 4.08 8.17
N GLY A 65 -8.52 4.47 6.90
CA GLY A 65 -8.84 5.84 6.47
C GLY A 65 -7.66 6.82 6.52
N GLN A 66 -6.49 6.41 7.02
CA GLN A 66 -5.25 7.17 6.80
C GLN A 66 -4.65 6.83 5.43
N ALA A 67 -3.95 7.79 4.84
CA ALA A 67 -3.20 7.57 3.61
C ALA A 67 -1.87 6.86 3.90
N ALA A 68 -1.54 5.88 3.07
CA ALA A 68 -0.21 5.29 2.97
C ALA A 68 0.45 5.74 1.66
N VAL A 69 1.75 6.04 1.72
CA VAL A 69 2.55 6.41 0.54
C VAL A 69 3.71 5.44 0.41
N LEU A 70 3.94 4.97 -0.81
CA LEU A 70 4.95 3.97 -1.17
C LEU A 70 6.10 4.66 -1.91
N TYR A 71 7.31 4.29 -1.53
CA TYR A 71 8.56 4.84 -2.05
C TYR A 71 9.51 3.74 -2.51
N ASP A 72 10.25 4.05 -3.57
CA ASP A 72 11.48 3.37 -3.97
C ASP A 72 12.61 4.38 -3.85
N ASP A 73 13.39 4.29 -2.77
CA ASP A 73 14.28 5.35 -2.30
C ASP A 73 13.59 6.72 -2.25
N ASP A 74 14.00 7.66 -3.10
CA ASP A 74 13.48 9.02 -3.17
C ASP A 74 12.27 9.17 -4.12
N VAL A 75 11.89 8.09 -4.82
CA VAL A 75 10.81 8.12 -5.82
C VAL A 75 9.49 7.67 -5.20
N VAL A 76 8.45 8.49 -5.37
CA VAL A 76 7.08 8.10 -5.02
C VAL A 76 6.54 7.14 -6.06
N LEU A 77 6.25 5.91 -5.65
CA LEU A 77 5.61 4.89 -6.51
C LEU A 77 4.09 5.07 -6.56
N GLY A 78 3.50 5.62 -5.49
CA GLY A 78 2.06 5.82 -5.38
C GLY A 78 1.60 5.86 -3.93
N GLY A 79 0.29 5.82 -3.73
CA GLY A 79 -0.31 5.83 -2.40
C GLY A 79 -1.79 5.50 -2.45
N GLY A 80 -2.43 5.53 -1.29
CA GLY A 80 -3.84 5.19 -1.16
C GLY A 80 -4.27 4.98 0.28
N TRP A 81 -5.54 4.63 0.45
CA TRP A 81 -6.18 4.60 1.76
C TRP A 81 -6.02 3.26 2.43
N ILE A 82 -5.54 3.25 3.68
CA ILE A 82 -5.46 2.04 4.49
C ILE A 82 -6.89 1.53 4.75
N CYS A 83 -7.19 0.31 4.33
CA CYS A 83 -8.44 -0.38 4.63
C CYS A 83 -8.22 -1.60 5.54
N ARG A 84 -9.24 -1.99 6.31
CA ARG A 84 -9.22 -3.30 7.00
C ARG A 84 -9.43 -4.42 6.00
N GLN A 85 -8.92 -5.61 6.32
CA GLN A 85 -9.11 -6.84 5.54
C GLN A 85 -10.60 -7.16 5.28
N ALA A 86 -11.52 -6.70 6.12
CA ALA A 86 -12.95 -6.96 6.01
C ALA A 86 -13.72 -6.00 5.08
N GLU A 87 -13.14 -4.87 4.66
CA GLU A 87 -13.73 -3.95 3.68
C GLU A 87 -13.40 -4.38 2.23
N LEU A 88 -13.38 -5.69 2.00
CA LEU A 88 -13.51 -6.27 0.67
C LEU A 88 -14.98 -6.12 0.25
N VAL A 89 -15.39 -4.88 -0.03
CA VAL A 89 -16.68 -4.64 -0.70
C VAL A 89 -16.54 -5.24 -2.09
N ALA A 90 -17.14 -6.41 -2.25
CA ALA A 90 -17.56 -6.96 -3.52
C ALA A 90 -18.50 -5.92 -4.14
N ALA A 91 -18.07 -5.35 -5.27
CA ALA A 91 -18.97 -4.70 -6.21
C ALA A 91 -19.48 -5.77 -7.18
#